data_AF-A0A3D2V8I2-F1
#
_entry.id   AF-A0A3D2V8I2-F1
#
_cell.length_a   1.000
_cell.length_b   1.000
_cell.length_c   1.000
_cell.angle_alpha   90.00
_cell.angle_beta   90.00
_cell.angle_gamma   90.00
#
_symmetry.space_group_name_H-M   'P 1'
#
loop_
_entity.id
_entity.type
_entity.pdbx_description
1 polymer ?
#
loop_
_entity_poly.entity_id
_entity_poly.type
_entity_poly.pdbx_seq_one_letter_code
_entity_poly.pdbx_strand_id
1 'polypeptide(L)'
;MVQCDLQEGSFIVAFDLSSGEEVWKTMRDEPPSWGSPLVYKDAEHEVLITNGSTYSRGYNPRTGEELWRLGGHSAITVPTPFVAQGLIYLLDGYRPFQPIYAVKLGARGDITLGPNQTSSSDVAWSQRHGAPYLVTPVVYRGFLYSLTNSGILSCIDAKSGDLVYKKRVARGGANSFTGSLVAADGRLYLTAESGAVLVVKTGPSYELIATNELGEFCLSTPAIAGGKIFFKTHRHVIAIGAGDE
;
A
#
# COMPACT_ATOMS: atom_id res chain seq x y z
N MET A 1 3.66 -17.43 6.58
CA MET A 1 3.34 -17.47 5.14
C MET A 1 4.37 -16.65 4.40
N VAL A 2 4.82 -17.12 3.24
CA VAL A 2 5.85 -16.48 2.42
C VAL A 2 5.36 -16.43 0.98
N GLN A 3 5.44 -15.25 0.37
CA GLN A 3 5.23 -15.03 -1.06
C GLN A 3 6.58 -15.05 -1.76
N CYS A 4 6.73 -15.88 -2.78
CA CYS A 4 7.94 -16.02 -3.58
C CYS A 4 7.58 -15.89 -5.06
N ASP A 5 7.62 -14.66 -5.57
CA ASP A 5 7.40 -14.39 -6.98
C ASP A 5 8.74 -14.25 -7.69
N LEU A 6 9.02 -15.20 -8.58
CA LEU A 6 10.29 -15.42 -9.25
C LEU A 6 10.13 -15.28 -10.76
N GLN A 7 11.24 -15.33 -11.50
CA GLN A 7 11.17 -15.33 -12.96
C GLN A 7 10.49 -16.60 -13.49
N GLU A 8 10.68 -17.73 -12.81
CA GLU A 8 9.98 -18.98 -13.07
C GLU A 8 9.66 -19.68 -11.73
N GLY A 9 8.50 -20.36 -11.67
CA GLY A 9 8.12 -21.16 -10.51
C GLY A 9 7.68 -20.34 -9.30
N SER A 10 6.96 -19.23 -9.51
CA SER A 10 6.39 -18.42 -8.43
C SER A 10 5.41 -19.22 -7.57
N PHE A 11 5.39 -18.96 -6.26
CA PHE A 11 4.51 -19.65 -5.31
C PHE A 11 4.20 -18.82 -4.08
N ILE A 12 3.17 -19.25 -3.36
CA ILE A 12 2.91 -18.85 -1.99
C ILE A 12 2.86 -20.09 -1.10
N VAL A 13 3.43 -20.00 0.09
CA VAL A 13 3.59 -21.14 1.01
C VAL A 13 3.24 -20.73 2.44
N ALA A 14 2.63 -21.65 3.18
CA ALA A 14 2.43 -21.54 4.62
C ALA A 14 3.27 -22.58 5.36
N PHE A 15 3.77 -22.18 6.52
CA PHE A 15 4.52 -23.04 7.43
C PHE A 15 3.83 -23.03 8.79
N ASP A 16 3.92 -24.14 9.52
CA ASP A 16 3.59 -24.18 10.93
C ASP A 16 4.62 -23.36 11.71
N LEU A 17 4.16 -22.50 12.62
CA LEU A 17 5.05 -21.59 13.34
C LEU A 17 5.94 -22.32 14.35
N SER A 18 5.50 -23.46 14.88
CA SER A 18 6.21 -24.22 15.92
C SER A 18 7.22 -25.21 15.35
N SER A 19 6.87 -25.91 14.27
CA SER A 19 7.73 -26.92 13.65
C SER A 19 8.52 -26.39 12.45
N GLY A 20 8.04 -25.32 11.79
CA GLY A 20 8.59 -24.85 10.53
C GLY A 20 8.25 -25.73 9.32
N GLU A 21 7.40 -26.73 9.50
CA GLU A 21 6.99 -27.64 8.42
C GLU A 21 6.01 -26.95 7.45
N GLU A 22 6.09 -27.30 6.17
CA GLU A 22 5.17 -26.81 5.15
C GLU A 22 3.76 -27.34 5.40
N VAL A 23 2.77 -26.44 5.50
CA VAL A 23 1.35 -26.78 5.68
C VAL A 23 0.67 -26.92 4.32
N TRP A 24 0.92 -25.96 3.43
CA TRP A 24 0.44 -25.96 2.06
C TRP A 24 1.33 -25.07 1.19
N LYS A 25 1.33 -25.33 -0.11
CA LYS A 25 2.00 -24.53 -1.13
C LYS A 25 1.13 -24.44 -2.39
N THR A 26 0.96 -23.21 -2.87
CA THR A 26 0.19 -22.92 -4.08
C THR A 26 1.10 -22.28 -5.11
N MET A 27 1.24 -22.92 -6.27
CA MET A 27 1.97 -22.37 -7.40
C MET A 27 1.19 -21.21 -8.02
N ARG A 28 1.92 -20.20 -8.52
CA ARG A 28 1.37 -18.99 -9.11
C ARG A 28 2.00 -18.77 -10.47
N ASP A 29 1.17 -18.42 -11.44
CA ASP A 29 1.65 -17.84 -12.69
C ASP A 29 1.75 -16.33 -12.50
N GLU A 30 2.93 -15.88 -12.06
CA GLU A 30 3.20 -14.50 -11.66
C GLU A 30 4.67 -14.17 -11.92
N PRO A 31 5.01 -13.10 -12.66
CA PRO A 31 6.37 -12.58 -12.71
C PRO A 31 6.82 -12.04 -11.34
N PRO A 32 8.11 -11.67 -11.17
CA PRO A 32 8.59 -11.08 -9.94
C PRO A 32 7.76 -9.88 -9.48
N SER A 33 7.40 -9.88 -8.20
CA SER A 33 6.74 -8.78 -7.52
C SER A 33 7.47 -8.47 -6.19
N TRP A 34 7.33 -7.25 -5.68
CA TRP A 34 8.10 -6.76 -4.53
C TRP A 34 7.25 -6.40 -3.32
N GLY A 35 5.92 -6.59 -3.41
CA GLY A 35 4.98 -6.37 -2.32
C GLY A 35 4.96 -7.53 -1.32
N SER A 36 4.74 -7.22 -0.03
CA SER A 36 4.49 -8.26 0.97
C SER A 36 3.03 -8.71 0.93
N PRO A 37 2.70 -9.98 1.21
CA PRO A 37 1.31 -10.41 1.31
C PRO A 37 0.65 -9.87 2.59
N LEU A 38 -0.67 -9.70 2.56
CA LEU A 38 -1.48 -9.33 3.72
C LEU A 38 -2.36 -10.50 4.13
N VAL A 39 -2.37 -10.85 5.42
CA VAL A 39 -3.42 -11.69 5.99
C VAL A 39 -4.44 -10.78 6.65
N TYR A 40 -5.68 -10.84 6.19
CA TYR A 40 -6.79 -10.11 6.78
C TYR A 40 -7.80 -11.07 7.42
N LYS A 41 -8.31 -10.67 8.59
CA LYS A 41 -9.34 -11.41 9.31
C LYS A 41 -10.27 -10.47 10.06
N ASP A 42 -11.57 -10.68 9.90
CA ASP A 42 -12.62 -10.13 10.76
C ASP A 42 -13.59 -11.26 11.21
N ALA A 43 -14.79 -10.91 11.66
CA ALA A 43 -15.79 -11.88 12.12
C ALA A 43 -16.40 -12.73 10.98
N GLU A 44 -16.38 -12.24 9.74
CA GLU A 44 -17.05 -12.81 8.57
C GLU A 44 -16.06 -13.28 7.49
N HIS A 45 -14.85 -12.74 7.47
CA HIS A 45 -13.87 -12.88 6.41
C HIS A 45 -12.50 -13.29 6.94
N GLU A 46 -11.82 -14.19 6.23
CA GLU A 46 -10.42 -14.56 6.46
C GLU A 46 -9.77 -14.79 5.09
N VAL A 47 -8.81 -13.94 4.69
CA VAL A 47 -8.22 -13.93 3.34
C VAL A 47 -6.74 -13.55 3.38
N LEU A 48 -5.94 -14.22 2.57
CA LEU A 48 -4.54 -13.91 2.29
C LEU A 48 -4.50 -13.21 0.94
N ILE A 49 -4.02 -11.97 0.91
CA ILE A 49 -4.08 -11.09 -0.25
C ILE A 49 -2.66 -10.88 -0.75
N THR A 50 -2.45 -11.14 -2.04
CA THR A 50 -1.20 -10.89 -2.74
C THR A 50 -1.45 -9.90 -3.87
N ASN A 51 -0.61 -8.88 -3.97
CA ASN A 51 -0.55 -8.05 -5.16
C ASN A 51 0.32 -8.75 -6.23
N GLY A 52 0.10 -8.48 -7.51
CA GLY A 52 0.80 -9.12 -8.62
C GLY A 52 0.61 -8.36 -9.94
N SER A 53 1.52 -8.54 -10.88
CA SER A 53 1.49 -7.89 -12.20
C SER A 53 0.61 -8.62 -13.22
N THR A 54 0.47 -9.95 -13.13
CA THR A 54 -0.53 -10.71 -13.88
C THR A 54 -1.87 -10.64 -13.15
N TYR A 55 -1.92 -11.10 -11.89
CA TYR A 55 -3.12 -10.98 -11.07
C TYR A 55 -2.78 -10.68 -9.60
N SER A 56 -3.48 -9.70 -9.04
CA SER A 56 -3.74 -9.70 -7.61
C SER A 56 -4.69 -10.84 -7.26
N ARG A 57 -4.47 -11.48 -6.12
CA ARG A 57 -5.23 -12.67 -5.72
C ARG A 57 -5.56 -12.64 -4.24
N GLY A 58 -6.70 -13.24 -3.92
CA GLY A 58 -7.06 -13.63 -2.56
C GLY A 58 -7.03 -15.14 -2.43
N TYR A 59 -6.47 -15.64 -1.33
CA TYR A 59 -6.38 -17.05 -1.01
C TYR A 59 -7.03 -17.34 0.33
N ASN A 60 -7.52 -18.56 0.51
CA ASN A 60 -7.85 -19.09 1.82
C ASN A 60 -6.54 -19.27 2.62
N PRO A 61 -6.33 -18.56 3.74
CA PRO A 61 -5.07 -18.64 4.48
C PRO A 61 -4.76 -20.04 5.06
N ARG A 62 -5.77 -20.90 5.18
CA ARG A 62 -5.66 -22.24 5.78
C ARG A 62 -5.33 -23.32 4.77
N THR A 63 -5.73 -23.13 3.51
CA THR A 63 -5.61 -24.18 2.48
C THR A 63 -4.77 -23.76 1.28
N GLY A 64 -4.52 -22.46 1.09
CA GLY A 64 -3.84 -21.93 -0.09
C GLY A 64 -4.71 -21.89 -1.35
N GLU A 65 -6.01 -22.23 -1.24
CA GLU A 65 -6.96 -22.19 -2.36
C GLU A 65 -7.20 -20.75 -2.83
N GLU A 66 -7.14 -20.49 -4.14
CA GLU A 66 -7.48 -19.19 -4.73
C GLU A 66 -8.99 -18.93 -4.58
N LEU A 67 -9.34 -17.85 -3.88
CA LEU A 67 -10.72 -17.40 -3.67
C LEU A 67 -11.17 -16.48 -4.79
N TRP A 68 -10.30 -15.55 -5.20
CA TRP A 68 -10.55 -14.59 -6.25
C TRP A 68 -9.24 -14.14 -6.91
N ARG A 69 -9.37 -13.61 -8.13
CA ARG A 69 -8.28 -12.95 -8.85
C ARG A 69 -8.75 -11.70 -9.58
N LEU A 70 -7.88 -10.70 -9.67
CA LEU A 70 -8.10 -9.43 -10.36
C LEU A 70 -6.92 -9.18 -11.30
N GLY A 71 -7.19 -8.95 -12.58
CA GLY A 71 -6.18 -8.55 -13.57
C GLY A 71 -6.19 -7.04 -13.84
N GLY A 72 -5.43 -6.62 -14.85
CA GLY A 72 -5.37 -5.22 -15.29
C GLY A 72 -4.31 -4.38 -14.57
N HIS A 73 -3.28 -5.03 -14.03
CA HIS A 73 -2.22 -4.41 -13.24
C HIS A 73 -1.11 -3.78 -14.10
N SER A 74 -0.22 -3.04 -13.44
CA SER A 74 1.00 -2.54 -14.06
C SER A 74 2.06 -3.66 -14.15
N ALA A 75 3.04 -3.51 -15.04
CA ALA A 75 4.07 -4.54 -15.26
C ALA A 75 5.03 -4.75 -14.07
N ILE A 76 5.02 -3.85 -13.07
CA ILE A 76 5.86 -3.95 -11.88
C ILE A 76 5.03 -3.58 -10.65
N THR A 77 4.89 -4.53 -9.75
CA THR A 77 4.04 -4.42 -8.55
C THR A 77 4.88 -4.36 -7.29
N VAL A 78 4.86 -3.22 -6.61
CA VAL A 78 5.66 -2.97 -5.39
C VAL A 78 4.81 -2.61 -4.17
N PRO A 79 3.74 -1.80 -4.26
CA PRO A 79 2.95 -1.45 -3.08
C PRO A 79 2.34 -2.68 -2.42
N THR A 80 2.35 -2.68 -1.08
CA THR A 80 1.78 -3.75 -0.27
C THR A 80 0.26 -3.58 -0.20
N PRO A 81 -0.55 -4.64 -0.45
CA PRO A 81 -1.99 -4.57 -0.27
C PRO A 81 -2.36 -4.32 1.19
N PHE A 82 -3.44 -3.59 1.42
CA PHE A 82 -3.94 -3.32 2.77
C PHE A 82 -5.47 -3.31 2.79
N VAL A 83 -6.07 -3.52 3.96
CA VAL A 83 -7.52 -3.41 4.16
C VAL A 83 -7.81 -2.20 5.03
N ALA A 84 -8.76 -1.37 4.59
CA ALA A 84 -9.29 -0.28 5.37
C ALA A 84 -10.76 -0.03 5.02
N GLN A 85 -11.57 0.32 6.01
CA GLN A 85 -13.00 0.63 5.82
C GLN A 85 -13.78 -0.47 5.05
N GLY A 86 -13.44 -1.74 5.28
CA GLY A 86 -14.11 -2.89 4.64
C GLY A 86 -13.75 -3.10 3.16
N LEU A 87 -12.71 -2.42 2.66
CA LEU A 87 -12.21 -2.56 1.30
C LEU A 87 -10.75 -2.99 1.31
N ILE A 88 -10.41 -3.89 0.39
CA ILE A 88 -9.06 -4.30 0.05
C ILE A 88 -8.52 -3.31 -1.00
N TYR A 89 -7.41 -2.67 -0.71
CA TYR A 89 -6.74 -1.76 -1.64
C TYR A 89 -5.58 -2.46 -2.32
N LEU A 90 -5.60 -2.44 -3.66
CA LEU A 90 -4.56 -2.98 -4.53
C LEU A 90 -4.07 -1.84 -5.42
N LEU A 91 -2.75 -1.66 -5.51
CA LEU A 91 -2.17 -0.50 -6.16
C LEU A 91 -0.90 -0.84 -6.92
N ASP A 92 -0.80 -0.34 -8.14
CA ASP A 92 0.36 -0.57 -9.01
C ASP A 92 0.65 0.68 -9.82
N GLY A 93 1.83 1.27 -9.65
CA GLY A 93 2.14 2.58 -10.25
C GLY A 93 3.20 2.58 -11.33
N TYR A 94 3.63 1.43 -11.87
CA TYR A 94 4.61 1.42 -12.95
C TYR A 94 3.97 1.82 -14.28
N ARG A 95 4.65 2.65 -15.09
CA ARG A 95 4.04 3.17 -16.33
C ARG A 95 3.88 2.05 -17.38
N PRO A 96 2.87 2.14 -18.27
CA PRO A 96 1.94 3.25 -18.47
C PRO A 96 0.63 3.15 -17.68
N PHE A 97 0.29 1.99 -17.13
CA PHE A 97 -0.94 1.74 -16.38
C PHE A 97 -0.68 1.90 -14.89
N GLN A 98 -1.40 2.79 -14.21
CA GLN A 98 -1.13 3.08 -12.80
C GLN A 98 -2.38 2.90 -11.95
N PRO A 99 -2.98 1.69 -11.90
CA PRO A 99 -4.30 1.50 -11.33
C PRO A 99 -4.31 1.48 -9.81
N ILE A 100 -5.42 1.98 -9.26
CA ILE A 100 -5.84 1.78 -7.87
C ILE A 100 -7.15 1.02 -7.93
N TYR A 101 -7.25 -0.09 -7.20
CA TYR A 101 -8.48 -0.84 -7.02
C TYR A 101 -8.88 -0.86 -5.56
N ALA A 102 -10.18 -0.69 -5.30
CA ALA A 102 -10.80 -0.97 -4.02
C ALA A 102 -11.78 -2.13 -4.19
N VAL A 103 -11.39 -3.31 -3.71
CA VAL A 103 -12.12 -4.57 -3.80
C VAL A 103 -12.90 -4.79 -2.52
N LYS A 104 -14.14 -5.29 -2.62
CA LYS A 104 -14.98 -5.62 -1.47
C LYS A 104 -14.48 -6.92 -0.83
N LEU A 105 -14.59 -6.99 0.49
CA LEU A 105 -14.39 -8.25 1.21
C LEU A 105 -15.40 -9.30 0.73
N GLY A 106 -15.02 -10.58 0.80
CA GLY A 106 -15.88 -11.70 0.38
C GLY A 106 -15.94 -11.96 -1.14
N ALA A 107 -15.19 -11.22 -1.96
CA ALA A 107 -15.10 -11.44 -3.40
C ALA A 107 -14.77 -12.89 -3.77
N ARG A 108 -15.31 -13.37 -4.90
CA ARG A 108 -15.09 -14.74 -5.40
C ARG A 108 -14.93 -14.79 -6.92
N GLY A 109 -14.05 -15.68 -7.38
CA GLY A 109 -13.83 -15.93 -8.81
C GLY A 109 -13.00 -14.86 -9.51
N ASP A 110 -13.13 -14.75 -10.83
CA ASP A 110 -12.45 -13.73 -11.61
C ASP A 110 -13.22 -12.41 -11.55
N ILE A 111 -12.65 -11.42 -10.86
CA ILE A 111 -13.26 -10.12 -10.62
C ILE A 111 -12.66 -9.03 -11.53
N THR A 112 -11.91 -9.43 -12.56
CA THR A 112 -11.28 -8.51 -13.52
C THR A 112 -12.32 -7.60 -14.17
N LEU A 113 -12.09 -6.29 -14.07
CA LEU A 113 -12.94 -5.30 -14.70
C LEU A 113 -12.78 -5.35 -16.23
N GLY A 114 -13.91 -5.29 -16.94
CA GLY A 114 -13.93 -5.16 -18.38
C GLY A 114 -13.47 -3.79 -18.87
N PRO A 115 -13.30 -3.62 -20.20
CA PRO A 115 -12.93 -2.34 -20.79
C PRO A 115 -13.93 -1.26 -20.38
N ASN A 116 -13.41 -0.14 -19.85
CA ASN A 116 -14.19 1.04 -19.42
C ASN A 116 -15.04 0.87 -18.16
N GLN A 117 -14.97 -0.28 -17.48
CA GLN A 117 -15.54 -0.41 -16.15
C GLN A 117 -14.61 0.18 -15.09
N THR A 118 -15.19 0.86 -14.12
CA THR A 118 -14.52 1.34 -12.91
C THR A 118 -15.04 0.67 -11.65
N SER A 119 -16.04 -0.22 -11.75
CA SER A 119 -16.62 -0.95 -10.62
C SER A 119 -17.37 -2.20 -11.10
N SER A 120 -17.69 -3.10 -10.17
CA SER A 120 -18.48 -4.30 -10.36
C SER A 120 -19.21 -4.70 -9.07
N SER A 121 -19.79 -5.91 -9.02
CA SER A 121 -20.28 -6.51 -7.77
C SER A 121 -19.20 -6.60 -6.70
N ASP A 122 -17.97 -6.91 -7.10
CA ASP A 122 -16.85 -7.23 -6.20
C ASP A 122 -15.82 -6.10 -6.12
N VAL A 123 -15.76 -5.22 -7.13
CA VAL A 123 -14.89 -4.03 -7.13
C VAL A 123 -15.72 -2.80 -6.83
N ALA A 124 -15.52 -2.18 -5.67
CA ALA A 124 -16.27 -0.99 -5.25
C ALA A 124 -15.99 0.20 -6.18
N TRP A 125 -14.72 0.44 -6.46
CA TRP A 125 -14.27 1.44 -7.43
C TRP A 125 -12.84 1.15 -7.89
N SER A 126 -12.45 1.76 -9.01
CA SER A 126 -11.08 1.76 -9.51
C SER A 126 -10.73 3.09 -10.18
N GLN A 127 -9.45 3.44 -10.12
CA GLN A 127 -8.85 4.51 -10.90
C GLN A 127 -7.81 3.90 -11.83
N ARG A 128 -7.76 4.36 -13.08
CA ARG A 128 -6.77 3.87 -14.06
C ARG A 128 -5.37 4.45 -13.89
N HIS A 129 -5.29 5.60 -13.23
CA HIS A 129 -4.06 6.37 -13.07
C HIS A 129 -4.00 6.96 -11.67
N GLY A 130 -2.79 7.20 -11.17
CA GLY A 130 -2.56 7.88 -9.90
C GLY A 130 -2.09 6.98 -8.77
N ALA A 131 -1.97 5.67 -9.01
CA ALA A 131 -1.26 4.79 -8.10
C ALA A 131 0.23 5.16 -8.03
N PRO A 132 0.84 5.08 -6.84
CA PRO A 132 2.26 5.27 -6.66
C PRO A 132 3.03 4.04 -7.10
N TYR A 133 4.28 4.23 -7.55
CA TYR A 133 5.10 3.10 -7.98
C TYR A 133 5.66 2.34 -6.78
N LEU A 134 6.30 3.02 -5.81
CA LEU A 134 6.96 2.36 -4.67
C LEU A 134 6.24 2.58 -3.33
N VAL A 135 5.73 3.80 -3.11
CA VAL A 135 5.17 4.22 -1.83
C VAL A 135 3.85 3.51 -1.59
N THR A 136 3.67 2.79 -0.48
CA THR A 136 2.34 2.27 -0.11
C THR A 136 1.49 3.42 0.47
N PRO A 137 0.28 3.67 -0.07
CA PRO A 137 -0.65 4.65 0.48
C PRO A 137 -1.18 4.31 1.87
N VAL A 138 -1.88 5.26 2.47
CA VAL A 138 -2.57 5.06 3.74
C VAL A 138 -4.00 5.57 3.66
N VAL A 139 -4.93 4.79 4.20
CA VAL A 139 -6.29 5.27 4.48
C VAL A 139 -6.34 5.77 5.92
N TYR A 140 -6.73 7.03 6.10
CA TYR A 140 -6.86 7.64 7.41
C TYR A 140 -8.06 8.57 7.46
N ARG A 141 -8.95 8.36 8.45
CA ARG A 141 -10.16 9.17 8.69
C ARG A 141 -11.02 9.41 7.44
N GLY A 142 -11.29 8.36 6.68
CA GLY A 142 -12.17 8.44 5.51
C GLY A 142 -11.45 8.66 4.18
N PHE A 143 -10.18 9.07 4.18
CA PHE A 143 -9.46 9.43 2.96
C PHE A 143 -8.30 8.46 2.67
N LEU A 144 -8.14 8.10 1.40
CA LEU A 144 -6.94 7.48 0.85
C LEU A 144 -5.95 8.56 0.43
N TYR A 145 -4.78 8.56 1.06
CA TYR A 145 -3.67 9.44 0.71
C TYR A 145 -2.67 8.66 -0.15
N SER A 146 -2.54 9.04 -1.42
CA SER A 146 -1.61 8.43 -2.37
C SER A 146 -0.52 9.42 -2.76
N LEU A 147 0.75 9.06 -2.57
CA LEU A 147 1.90 9.89 -2.88
C LEU A 147 2.75 9.25 -3.96
N THR A 148 2.85 9.88 -5.14
CA THR A 148 3.78 9.41 -6.18
C THR A 148 5.22 9.65 -5.76
N ASN A 149 6.14 8.83 -6.27
CA ASN A 149 7.59 8.98 -6.04
C ASN A 149 8.12 10.38 -6.38
N SER A 150 7.49 11.05 -7.35
CA SER A 150 7.84 12.41 -7.77
C SER A 150 7.17 13.52 -6.95
N GLY A 151 6.54 13.19 -5.83
CA GLY A 151 5.95 14.13 -4.88
C GLY A 151 4.63 14.75 -5.33
N ILE A 152 3.74 13.97 -5.96
CA ILE A 152 2.33 14.35 -6.12
C ILE A 152 1.50 13.62 -5.08
N LEU A 153 0.95 14.37 -4.12
CA LEU A 153 0.01 13.88 -3.13
C LEU A 153 -1.42 14.03 -3.66
N SER A 154 -2.16 12.93 -3.72
CA SER A 154 -3.59 12.89 -3.98
C SER A 154 -4.32 12.50 -2.70
N CYS A 155 -5.41 13.20 -2.38
CA CYS A 155 -6.38 12.82 -1.38
C CYS A 155 -7.64 12.37 -2.11
N ILE A 156 -8.08 11.15 -1.81
CA ILE A 156 -9.17 10.48 -2.49
C ILE A 156 -10.17 10.05 -1.41
N ASP A 157 -11.47 10.20 -1.64
CA ASP A 157 -12.48 9.61 -0.77
C ASP A 157 -12.31 8.08 -0.80
N ALA A 158 -12.04 7.47 0.35
CA ALA A 158 -11.66 6.07 0.39
C ALA A 158 -12.82 5.14 -0.04
N LYS A 159 -14.07 5.56 0.13
CA LYS A 159 -15.25 4.75 -0.17
C LYS A 159 -15.72 4.89 -1.60
N SER A 160 -15.71 6.09 -2.17
CA SER A 160 -16.18 6.34 -3.54
C SER A 160 -15.07 6.32 -4.59
N GLY A 161 -13.82 6.58 -4.19
CA GLY A 161 -12.72 6.75 -5.12
C GLY A 161 -12.66 8.14 -5.75
N ASP A 162 -13.47 9.10 -5.28
CA ASP A 162 -13.48 10.46 -5.82
C ASP A 162 -12.24 11.25 -5.42
N LEU A 163 -11.63 11.96 -6.37
CA LEU A 163 -10.51 12.84 -6.08
C LEU A 163 -11.00 14.07 -5.30
N VAL A 164 -10.50 14.24 -4.07
CA VAL A 164 -10.80 15.40 -3.22
C VAL A 164 -9.84 16.54 -3.53
N TYR A 165 -8.53 16.26 -3.52
CA TYR A 165 -7.52 17.22 -3.97
C TYR A 165 -6.27 16.52 -4.50
N LYS A 166 -5.48 17.29 -5.27
CA LYS A 166 -4.16 16.88 -5.78
C LYS A 166 -3.17 18.02 -5.65
N LYS A 167 -1.99 17.75 -5.06
CA LYS A 167 -0.94 18.76 -4.83
C LYS A 167 0.45 18.22 -5.09
N ARG A 168 1.29 19.06 -5.72
CA ARG A 168 2.74 18.83 -5.80
C ARG A 168 3.37 19.29 -4.48
N VAL A 169 3.85 18.33 -3.70
CA VAL A 169 4.54 18.54 -2.42
C VAL A 169 6.06 18.54 -2.59
N ALA A 170 6.57 17.95 -3.67
CA ALA A 170 7.99 18.04 -4.01
C ALA A 170 8.40 19.51 -4.24
N ARG A 171 9.20 20.04 -3.31
CA ARG A 171 9.84 21.35 -3.34
C ARG A 171 11.18 21.28 -2.61
N GLY A 172 12.17 22.04 -3.06
CA GLY A 172 13.51 22.04 -2.43
C GLY A 172 14.18 20.66 -2.53
N GLY A 173 14.80 20.18 -1.44
CA GLY A 173 15.44 18.87 -1.37
C GLY A 173 14.46 17.67 -1.33
N ALA A 174 13.15 17.88 -1.23
CA ALA A 174 12.15 16.81 -1.08
C ALA A 174 11.58 16.31 -2.42
N ASN A 175 12.43 15.85 -3.34
CA ASN A 175 12.03 15.56 -4.72
C ASN A 175 11.78 14.08 -5.05
N SER A 176 12.15 13.16 -4.14
CA SER A 176 11.94 11.72 -4.31
C SER A 176 11.35 11.11 -3.03
N PHE A 177 10.44 10.16 -3.20
CA PHE A 177 9.76 9.46 -2.11
C PHE A 177 9.72 7.95 -2.41
N THR A 178 10.19 7.16 -1.44
CA THR A 178 10.23 5.69 -1.49
C THR A 178 9.59 5.06 -0.25
N GLY A 179 9.78 5.66 0.92
CA GLY A 179 9.11 5.25 2.14
C GLY A 179 7.59 5.38 2.04
N SER A 180 6.86 4.43 2.61
CA SER A 180 5.39 4.45 2.64
C SER A 180 4.88 5.56 3.56
N LEU A 181 3.62 5.97 3.36
CA LEU A 181 3.01 7.01 4.20
C LEU A 181 2.61 6.44 5.56
N VAL A 182 2.73 7.26 6.60
CA VAL A 182 2.07 7.00 7.89
C VAL A 182 1.22 8.18 8.30
N ALA A 183 0.16 7.90 9.06
CA ALA A 183 -0.74 8.92 9.56
C ALA A 183 -1.08 8.66 11.03
N ALA A 184 -1.06 9.72 11.84
CA ALA A 184 -1.44 9.69 13.24
C ALA A 184 -1.80 11.12 13.69
N ASP A 185 -2.64 11.24 14.72
CA ASP A 185 -3.02 12.52 15.32
C ASP A 185 -3.47 13.60 14.32
N GLY A 186 -4.25 13.21 13.30
CA GLY A 186 -4.71 14.15 12.27
C GLY A 186 -3.60 14.67 11.34
N ARG A 187 -2.42 14.04 11.34
CA ARG A 187 -1.27 14.39 10.51
C ARG A 187 -0.84 13.22 9.65
N LEU A 188 -0.40 13.55 8.44
CA LEU A 188 0.21 12.66 7.46
C LEU A 188 1.70 13.00 7.40
N TYR A 189 2.56 11.99 7.44
CA TYR A 189 4.01 12.15 7.42
C TYR A 189 4.55 11.62 6.09
N LEU A 190 5.16 12.51 5.30
CA LEU A 190 5.73 12.20 3.99
C LEU A 190 7.25 12.33 4.11
N THR A 191 7.95 11.21 4.06
CA THR A 191 9.42 11.18 4.19
C THR A 191 10.05 11.16 2.81
N ALA A 192 10.70 12.25 2.44
CA ALA A 192 11.48 12.31 1.22
C ALA A 192 12.82 11.60 1.41
N GLU A 193 13.38 11.06 0.33
CA GLU A 193 14.65 10.35 0.34
C GLU A 193 15.81 11.18 0.88
N SER A 194 15.77 12.50 0.70
CA SER A 194 16.73 13.47 1.21
C SER A 194 16.81 13.52 2.74
N GLY A 195 15.81 13.00 3.45
CA GLY A 195 15.65 13.18 4.90
C GLY A 195 14.66 14.27 5.29
N ALA A 196 14.10 15.01 4.32
CA ALA A 196 13.04 15.98 4.59
C ALA A 196 11.72 15.25 4.93
N VAL A 197 11.12 15.58 6.08
CA VAL A 197 9.85 15.04 6.55
C VAL A 197 8.80 16.14 6.48
N LEU A 198 7.89 16.03 5.52
CA LEU A 198 6.76 16.95 5.38
C LEU A 198 5.61 16.44 6.25
N VAL A 199 5.08 17.33 7.08
CA VAL A 199 3.94 17.06 7.96
C VAL A 199 2.74 17.78 7.39
N VAL A 200 1.77 17.01 6.87
CA VAL A 200 0.57 17.54 6.22
C VAL A 200 -0.63 17.25 7.11
N LYS A 201 -1.52 18.22 7.27
CA LYS A 201 -2.79 18.00 7.97
C LYS A 201 -3.68 17.07 7.18
N THR A 202 -4.29 16.10 7.84
CA THR A 202 -5.30 15.23 7.20
C THR A 202 -6.63 15.95 7.12
N GLY A 203 -7.37 15.75 6.04
CA GLY A 203 -8.68 16.32 5.81
C GLY A 203 -8.96 16.55 4.32
N PRO A 204 -10.05 17.27 4.00
CA PRO A 204 -10.48 17.53 2.62
C PRO A 204 -9.72 18.69 1.95
N SER A 205 -8.84 19.37 2.68
CA SER A 205 -8.00 20.45 2.15
C SER A 205 -6.54 20.20 2.48
N TYR A 206 -5.66 20.51 1.53
CA TYR A 206 -4.22 20.46 1.76
C TYR A 206 -3.75 21.61 2.66
N GLU A 207 -3.00 21.27 3.71
CA GLU A 207 -2.31 22.22 4.59
C GLU A 207 -0.98 21.59 5.02
N LEU A 208 0.15 22.23 4.67
CA LEU A 208 1.47 21.85 5.16
C LEU A 208 1.68 22.48 6.53
N ILE A 209 1.82 21.66 7.57
CA ILE A 209 2.03 22.09 8.95
C ILE A 209 3.50 22.43 9.18
N ALA A 210 4.40 21.55 8.73
CA ALA A 210 5.83 21.70 8.94
C ALA A 210 6.64 20.91 7.91
N THR A 211 7.90 21.30 7.75
CA THR A 211 8.95 20.50 7.12
C THR A 211 10.09 20.37 8.12
N ASN A 212 10.48 19.15 8.45
CA ASN A 212 11.58 18.86 9.36
C ASN A 212 12.71 18.17 8.59
N GLU A 213 13.95 18.41 8.96
CA GLU A 213 15.11 17.78 8.33
C GLU A 213 15.73 16.74 9.27
N LEU A 214 15.86 15.50 8.79
CA LEU A 214 16.55 14.43 9.52
C LEU A 214 18.09 14.55 9.42
N GLY A 215 18.58 15.38 8.50
CA GLY A 215 20.02 15.57 8.24
C GLY A 215 20.70 14.42 7.50
N GLU A 216 19.98 13.35 7.17
CA GLU A 216 20.48 12.17 6.47
C GLU A 216 19.42 11.58 5.54
N PHE A 217 19.89 10.88 4.49
CA PHE A 217 19.00 10.15 3.59
C PHE A 217 18.12 9.14 4.35
N CYS A 218 16.84 9.09 3.99
CA CYS A 218 15.85 8.23 4.61
C CYS A 218 14.92 7.61 3.55
N LEU A 219 15.11 6.31 3.28
CA LEU A 219 14.30 5.55 2.31
C LEU A 219 13.28 4.65 3.02
N SER A 220 13.28 4.63 4.36
CA SER A 220 12.44 3.74 5.14
C SER A 220 11.06 4.34 5.40
N THR A 221 10.08 3.47 5.60
CA THR A 221 8.79 3.87 6.16
C THR A 221 8.98 4.17 7.66
N PRO A 222 8.59 5.35 8.16
CA PRO A 222 8.66 5.65 9.58
C PRO A 222 7.72 4.74 10.40
N ALA A 223 8.10 4.43 11.63
CA ALA A 223 7.29 3.64 12.57
C ALA A 223 6.75 4.53 13.69
N ILE A 224 5.51 4.30 14.13
CA ILE A 224 4.91 5.05 15.25
C ILE A 224 4.64 4.08 16.40
N ALA A 225 5.23 4.34 17.56
CA ALA A 225 5.07 3.51 18.75
C ALA A 225 5.39 4.31 20.03
N GLY A 226 4.68 4.02 21.12
CA GLY A 226 4.99 4.58 22.45
C GLY A 226 5.03 6.12 22.50
N GLY A 227 4.13 6.78 21.77
CA GLY A 227 4.07 8.25 21.68
C GLY A 227 5.19 8.89 20.86
N LYS A 228 5.97 8.09 20.12
CA LYS A 228 7.10 8.53 19.30
C LYS A 228 6.95 8.08 17.86
N ILE A 229 7.59 8.80 16.95
CA ILE A 229 7.83 8.41 15.56
C ILE A 229 9.32 8.11 15.37
N PHE A 230 9.63 7.01 14.69
CA PHE A 230 10.98 6.51 14.46
C PHE A 230 11.30 6.52 12.98
N PHE A 231 12.49 7.00 12.64
CA PHE A 231 13.02 7.02 11.27
C PHE A 231 14.32 6.23 11.22
N LYS A 232 14.38 5.19 10.38
CA LYS A 232 15.64 4.52 10.06
C LYS A 232 16.28 5.24 8.88
N THR A 233 17.25 6.10 9.17
CA THR A 233 18.05 6.80 8.16
C THR A 233 19.19 5.90 7.66
N HIS A 234 20.01 6.42 6.75
CA HIS A 234 21.17 5.69 6.23
C HIS A 234 22.13 5.21 7.34
N ARG A 235 22.30 5.98 8.42
CA ARG A 235 23.28 5.67 9.48
C ARG A 235 22.66 5.48 10.86
N HIS A 236 21.46 5.98 11.10
CA HIS A 236 20.88 6.07 12.44
C HIS A 236 19.43 5.59 12.50
N VAL A 237 18.95 5.36 13.72
CA VAL A 237 17.51 5.33 14.03
C VAL A 237 17.23 6.56 14.88
N ILE A 238 16.43 7.48 14.36
CA ILE A 238 16.06 8.74 15.01
C ILE A 238 14.66 8.58 15.59
N ALA A 239 14.49 8.89 16.88
CA ALA A 239 13.19 8.93 17.54
C ALA A 239 12.78 10.38 17.82
N ILE A 240 11.55 10.75 17.47
CA ILE A 240 10.96 12.05 17.73
C ILE A 240 9.67 11.84 18.52
N GLY A 241 9.52 12.54 19.65
CA GLY A 241 8.32 12.51 20.47
C GLY A 241 8.16 13.84 21.21
N ALA A 242 7.06 14.00 21.94
CA ALA A 242 6.98 15.07 22.92
C ALA A 242 8.14 14.90 23.93
N GLY A 243 8.77 16.01 24.33
CA GLY A 243 9.69 15.97 25.46
C GLY A 243 8.94 15.51 26.70
N ASP A 244 9.59 14.72 27.55
CA ASP A 244 9.06 14.45 28.88
C ASP A 244 9.03 15.80 29.63
N GLU A 245 7.84 16.37 29.86
CA GLU A 245 7.64 17.44 30.84
C GLU A 245 7.63 16.86 32.25
#